data_AF-A0A7S0NZ05-F1
#
_entry.id   AF-A0A7S0NZ05-F1
#
_cell.length_a   1.000
_cell.length_b   1.000
_cell.length_c   1.000
_cell.angle_alpha   90.00
_cell.angle_beta   90.00
_cell.angle_gamma   90.00
#
_symmetry.space_group_name_H-M   'P 1'
#
loop_
_entity.id
_entity.type
_entity.pdbx_description
1 polymer ?
#
loop_
_entity_poly.entity_id
_entity_poly.type
_entity_poly.pdbx_seq_one_letter_code
_entity_poly.pdbx_strand_id
1 'polypeptide(L)'
;SEGVHRDKRVKAAVVMHPMDEGLQRKCDALMKTINKKPQAAHFLKPVDWKKMGLHEYPRLIKQPMDLGTAADKLLKSAYVRLEDWAHDMRLIWKNAFIFNSPDSPYFKAAKLLSDVFEKKLEELEREAENASTLQVDSMERCNLLLADMKANPLSEWFREPVDHEGLRLTDYLKVIATPMDLGTVHKKLERAQYLSADDFAGDVRLIWQNAITYNSSSSMFGVVASILATIFERRFGLITRAASLEPGRPMPDRPGWPTFLQKKRFYDVCTKLTLPDLNEMVRQVQQSCQGAVQLCGQKEVEVDVDELDMETFNKLMSWVNTRQKPVKSEG
;
A
#
# COMPACT_ATOMS: atom_id res chain seq x y z
N SER A 1 -7.36 -40.09 20.06
CA SER A 1 -7.32 -39.63 18.66
C SER A 1 -7.20 -38.12 18.66
N GLU A 2 -5.97 -37.62 18.73
CA GLU A 2 -5.66 -36.19 18.85
C GLU A 2 -5.77 -35.50 17.48
N GLY A 3 -6.73 -34.60 17.33
CA GLY A 3 -6.88 -33.74 16.16
C GLY A 3 -6.18 -32.41 16.37
N VAL A 4 -4.89 -32.34 16.02
CA VAL A 4 -4.14 -31.07 15.97
C VAL A 4 -4.64 -30.27 14.77
N HIS A 5 -5.49 -29.27 15.03
CA HIS A 5 -5.85 -28.26 14.04
C HIS A 5 -4.64 -27.34 13.83
N ARG A 6 -3.80 -27.66 12.85
CA ARG A 6 -2.68 -26.82 12.44
C ARG A 6 -3.23 -25.54 11.80
N ASP A 7 -3.14 -24.44 12.55
CA ASP A 7 -3.35 -23.09 12.04
C ASP A 7 -2.33 -22.80 10.93
N LYS A 8 -2.82 -22.62 9.70
CA LYS A 8 -2.02 -22.28 8.50
C LYS A 8 -2.11 -20.79 8.20
N ARG A 9 -1.81 -19.94 9.17
CA ARG A 9 -1.43 -18.54 8.89
C ARG A 9 0.08 -18.42 8.99
N VAL A 10 0.73 -18.36 7.84
CA VAL A 10 2.10 -17.88 7.70
C VAL A 10 2.15 -16.51 8.39
N LYS A 11 3.01 -16.37 9.40
CA LYS A 11 3.23 -15.11 10.11
C LYS A 11 3.83 -14.09 9.14
N ALA A 12 2.97 -13.34 8.46
CA ALA A 12 3.30 -11.98 8.06
C ALA A 12 3.67 -11.22 9.34
N ALA A 13 4.69 -10.36 9.29
CA ALA A 13 4.97 -9.45 10.40
C ALA A 13 3.66 -8.72 10.73
N VAL A 14 3.20 -8.81 11.98
CA VAL A 14 1.97 -8.14 12.41
C VAL A 14 2.23 -6.65 12.25
N VAL A 15 1.60 -6.04 11.26
CA VAL A 15 1.59 -4.59 11.11
C VAL A 15 0.87 -4.06 12.35
N MET A 16 1.61 -3.36 13.20
CA MET A 16 1.08 -2.74 14.41
C MET A 16 0.63 -1.34 14.02
N HIS A 17 -0.62 -0.99 14.29
CA HIS A 17 -1.19 0.28 13.84
C HIS A 17 -1.05 1.37 14.91
N PRO A 18 -0.21 2.41 14.70
CA PRO A 18 -0.13 3.53 15.63
C PRO A 18 -1.47 4.26 15.72
N MET A 19 -1.87 4.64 16.93
CA MET A 19 -3.11 5.39 17.15
C MET A 19 -2.90 6.88 16.83
N ASP A 20 -2.92 7.24 15.54
CA ASP A 20 -2.91 8.64 15.12
C ASP A 20 -4.26 9.34 15.38
N GLU A 21 -4.32 10.67 15.23
CA GLU A 21 -5.53 11.47 15.50
C GLU A 21 -6.71 11.11 14.57
N GLY A 22 -6.43 10.68 13.34
CA GLY A 22 -7.45 10.23 12.39
C GLY A 22 -8.06 8.89 12.83
N LEU A 23 -7.21 7.93 13.15
CA LEU A 23 -7.60 6.61 13.63
C LEU A 23 -8.30 6.69 14.99
N GLN A 24 -7.84 7.58 15.88
CA GLN A 24 -8.48 7.85 17.17
C GLN A 24 -9.92 8.38 16.99
N ARG A 25 -10.14 9.32 16.06
CA ARG A 25 -11.50 9.82 15.73
C ARG A 25 -12.39 8.72 15.17
N LYS A 26 -11.86 7.82 14.36
CA LYS A 26 -12.60 6.67 13.84
C LYS A 26 -12.95 5.66 14.94
N CYS A 27 -12.01 5.37 15.84
CA CYS A 27 -12.26 4.53 17.01
C CYS A 27 -13.34 5.14 17.92
N ASP A 28 -13.31 6.45 18.14
CA ASP A 28 -14.34 7.16 18.91
C ASP A 28 -15.72 7.10 18.24
N ALA A 29 -15.78 7.25 16.90
CA ALA A 29 -17.02 7.07 16.15
C ALA A 29 -17.59 5.64 16.27
N LEU A 30 -16.71 4.62 16.23
CA LEU A 30 -17.10 3.23 16.45
C LEU A 30 -17.58 3.00 17.90
N MET A 31 -16.86 3.51 18.90
CA MET A 31 -17.26 3.47 20.30
C MET A 31 -18.65 4.09 20.51
N LYS A 32 -18.89 5.28 19.97
CA LYS A 32 -20.20 5.95 20.00
C LYS A 32 -21.30 5.12 19.34
N THR A 33 -20.98 4.43 18.26
CA THR A 33 -21.92 3.54 17.56
C THR A 33 -22.29 2.33 18.42
N ILE A 34 -21.33 1.73 19.11
CA ILE A 34 -21.55 0.63 20.04
C ILE A 34 -22.39 1.12 21.25
N ASN A 35 -22.01 2.24 21.87
CA ASN A 35 -22.68 2.78 23.06
C ASN A 35 -24.15 3.17 22.83
N LYS A 36 -24.54 3.48 21.58
CA LYS A 36 -25.93 3.78 21.22
C LYS A 36 -26.83 2.55 21.16
N LYS A 37 -26.28 1.33 21.13
CA LYS A 37 -27.09 0.11 21.07
C LYS A 37 -27.71 -0.18 22.44
N PRO A 38 -29.00 -0.57 22.52
CA PRO A 38 -29.65 -0.88 23.80
C PRO A 38 -28.89 -1.92 24.65
N GLN A 39 -28.28 -2.90 23.98
CA GLN A 39 -27.49 -3.97 24.61
C GLN A 39 -26.25 -3.45 25.33
N ALA A 40 -25.73 -2.28 24.95
CA ALA A 40 -24.55 -1.69 25.57
C ALA A 40 -24.80 -1.28 27.03
N ALA A 41 -26.06 -1.07 27.44
CA ALA A 41 -26.42 -0.63 28.79
C ALA A 41 -25.82 -1.51 29.91
N HIS A 42 -25.63 -2.81 29.67
CA HIS A 42 -25.02 -3.74 30.62
C HIS A 42 -23.51 -3.54 30.83
N PHE A 43 -22.85 -2.83 29.92
CA PHE A 43 -21.38 -2.73 29.85
C PHE A 43 -20.88 -1.29 29.93
N LEU A 44 -21.75 -0.30 30.19
CA LEU A 44 -21.36 1.13 30.23
C LEU A 44 -20.52 1.51 31.46
N LYS A 45 -20.51 0.67 32.50
CA LYS A 45 -19.82 0.93 33.76
C LYS A 45 -19.17 -0.35 34.29
N PRO A 46 -18.14 -0.24 35.14
CA PRO A 46 -17.55 -1.39 35.81
C PRO A 46 -18.60 -2.21 36.56
N VAL A 47 -18.46 -3.53 36.55
CA VAL A 47 -19.33 -4.41 37.33
C VAL A 47 -19.07 -4.19 38.82
N ASP A 48 -20.06 -3.66 39.53
CA ASP A 48 -20.04 -3.55 40.99
C ASP A 48 -20.39 -4.92 41.62
N TRP A 49 -19.45 -5.85 41.50
CA TRP A 49 -19.62 -7.23 41.94
C TRP A 49 -19.90 -7.34 43.45
N LYS A 50 -19.45 -6.38 44.26
CA LYS A 50 -19.77 -6.34 45.70
C LYS A 50 -21.24 -6.05 45.92
N LYS A 51 -21.75 -4.97 45.30
CA LYS A 51 -23.15 -4.58 45.41
C LYS A 51 -24.10 -5.62 44.82
N MET A 52 -23.64 -6.34 43.79
CA MET A 52 -24.40 -7.40 43.13
C MET A 52 -24.26 -8.79 43.80
N GLY A 53 -23.46 -8.92 44.86
CA GLY A 53 -23.24 -10.21 45.55
C GLY A 53 -22.48 -11.25 44.71
N LEU A 54 -21.73 -10.82 43.69
CA LEU A 54 -21.00 -11.68 42.76
C LEU A 54 -19.60 -12.02 43.32
N HIS A 55 -19.56 -12.79 44.40
CA HIS A 55 -18.32 -13.08 45.13
C HIS A 55 -17.23 -13.80 44.30
N GLU A 56 -17.62 -14.58 43.31
CA GLU A 56 -16.69 -15.30 42.42
C GLU A 56 -16.16 -14.44 41.26
N TYR A 57 -16.76 -13.27 41.00
CA TYR A 57 -16.38 -12.40 39.89
C TYR A 57 -14.89 -12.01 39.91
N PRO A 58 -14.30 -11.48 41.00
CA PRO A 58 -12.87 -11.14 41.03
C PRO A 58 -11.94 -12.36 40.96
N ARG A 59 -12.45 -13.57 41.26
CA ARG A 59 -11.68 -14.81 41.12
C ARG A 59 -11.61 -15.27 39.67
N LEU A 60 -12.69 -15.11 38.92
CA LEU A 60 -12.78 -15.55 37.53
C LEU A 60 -12.31 -14.48 36.54
N ILE A 61 -12.59 -13.20 36.82
CA ILE A 61 -12.30 -12.07 35.93
C ILE A 61 -11.07 -11.32 36.44
N LYS A 62 -9.94 -11.53 35.74
CA LYS A 62 -8.63 -10.98 36.13
C LYS A 62 -8.36 -9.57 35.63
N GLN A 63 -8.93 -9.21 34.49
CA GLN A 63 -8.78 -7.91 33.86
C GLN A 63 -10.17 -7.35 33.57
N PRO A 64 -10.85 -6.76 34.57
CA PRO A 64 -12.16 -6.16 34.36
C PRO A 64 -12.03 -4.98 33.39
N MET A 65 -13.00 -4.86 32.49
CA MET A 65 -13.10 -3.76 31.53
C MET A 65 -14.56 -3.50 31.23
N ASP A 66 -14.88 -2.25 30.89
CA ASP A 66 -16.21 -1.79 30.53
C ASP A 66 -16.10 -0.66 29.49
N LEU A 67 -17.20 -0.37 28.79
CA LEU A 67 -17.25 0.61 27.71
C LEU A 67 -16.99 2.04 28.20
N GLY A 68 -17.37 2.37 29.44
CA GLY A 68 -17.10 3.68 30.02
C GLY A 68 -15.61 3.89 30.26
N THR A 69 -14.96 2.92 30.91
CA THR A 69 -13.51 2.95 31.14
C THR A 69 -12.73 2.97 29.82
N ALA A 70 -13.10 2.12 28.84
CA ALA A 70 -12.45 2.10 27.53
C ALA A 70 -12.67 3.42 26.75
N ALA A 71 -13.87 4.01 26.82
CA ALA A 71 -14.14 5.31 26.21
C ALA A 71 -13.33 6.44 26.86
N ASP A 72 -13.23 6.46 28.19
CA ASP A 72 -12.42 7.45 28.93
C ASP A 72 -10.94 7.34 28.59
N LYS A 73 -10.40 6.11 28.49
CA LYS A 73 -9.02 5.87 28.06
C LYS A 73 -8.80 6.36 26.62
N LEU A 74 -9.75 6.11 25.73
CA LEU A 74 -9.67 6.55 24.34
C LEU A 74 -9.70 8.08 24.24
N LEU A 75 -10.58 8.75 24.99
CA LEU A 75 -10.68 10.22 25.02
C LEU A 75 -9.39 10.88 25.55
N LYS A 76 -8.73 10.24 26.52
CA LYS A 76 -7.46 10.70 27.12
C LYS A 76 -6.23 10.29 26.31
N SER A 77 -6.41 9.78 25.10
CA SER A 77 -5.32 9.26 24.24
C SER A 77 -4.42 8.23 24.95
N ALA A 78 -4.99 7.41 25.83
CA ALA A 78 -4.23 6.43 26.63
C ALA A 78 -3.88 5.15 25.86
N TYR A 79 -4.32 5.01 24.62
CA TYR A 79 -3.99 3.90 23.72
C TYR A 79 -2.97 4.36 22.69
N VAL A 80 -1.79 3.73 22.70
CA VAL A 80 -0.71 4.04 21.75
C VAL A 80 -0.95 3.36 20.41
N ARG A 81 -1.63 2.21 20.42
CA ARG A 81 -1.93 1.43 19.22
C ARG A 81 -3.41 1.06 19.12
N LEU A 82 -3.89 0.82 17.89
CA LEU A 82 -5.24 0.30 17.64
C LEU A 82 -5.50 -0.99 18.38
N GLU A 83 -4.50 -1.88 18.42
CA GLU A 83 -4.58 -3.19 19.06
C GLU A 83 -4.74 -3.07 20.57
N ASP A 84 -4.21 -2.01 21.20
CA ASP A 84 -4.36 -1.78 22.64
C ASP A 84 -5.81 -1.43 22.98
N TRP A 85 -6.43 -0.60 22.15
CA TRP A 85 -7.85 -0.27 22.29
C TRP A 85 -8.73 -1.48 21.97
N ALA A 86 -8.44 -2.19 20.88
CA ALA A 86 -9.18 -3.39 20.50
C ALA A 86 -9.07 -4.50 21.55
N HIS A 87 -7.91 -4.63 22.20
CA HIS A 87 -7.72 -5.56 23.31
C HIS A 87 -8.68 -5.27 24.46
N ASP A 88 -8.75 -4.01 24.92
CA ASP A 88 -9.68 -3.62 25.99
C ASP A 88 -11.14 -3.84 25.59
N MET A 89 -11.52 -3.52 24.35
CA MET A 89 -12.86 -3.80 23.84
C MET A 89 -13.18 -5.30 23.89
N ARG A 90 -12.24 -6.15 23.45
CA ARG A 90 -12.36 -7.62 23.47
C ARG A 90 -12.43 -8.18 24.89
N LEU A 91 -11.76 -7.56 25.87
CA LEU A 91 -11.87 -7.95 27.28
C LEU A 91 -13.30 -7.83 27.82
N ILE A 92 -14.05 -6.81 27.41
CA ILE A 92 -15.46 -6.62 27.83
C ILE A 92 -16.29 -7.86 27.46
N TRP A 93 -16.20 -8.29 26.20
CA TRP A 93 -16.96 -9.44 25.68
C TRP A 93 -16.45 -10.75 26.26
N LYS A 94 -15.12 -10.93 26.29
CA LYS A 94 -14.48 -12.12 26.85
C LYS A 94 -14.87 -12.36 28.30
N ASN A 95 -14.86 -11.31 29.13
CA ASN A 95 -15.27 -11.39 30.53
C ASN A 95 -16.75 -11.75 30.66
N ALA A 96 -17.60 -11.20 29.79
CA ALA A 96 -19.01 -11.57 29.76
C ALA A 96 -19.21 -13.05 29.41
N PHE A 97 -18.44 -13.60 28.46
CA PHE A 97 -18.51 -15.02 28.08
C PHE A 97 -17.95 -15.97 29.14
N ILE A 98 -16.94 -15.55 29.90
CA ILE A 98 -16.37 -16.34 30.99
C ILE A 98 -17.35 -16.42 32.16
N PHE A 99 -17.97 -15.31 32.52
CA PHE A 99 -18.78 -15.23 33.75
C PHE A 99 -20.24 -15.67 33.54
N ASN A 100 -20.82 -15.45 32.36
CA ASN A 100 -22.25 -15.64 32.13
C ASN A 100 -22.53 -16.88 31.28
N SER A 101 -23.64 -17.56 31.56
CA SER A 101 -24.15 -18.66 30.73
C SER A 101 -24.52 -18.19 29.31
N PRO A 102 -24.30 -19.01 28.25
CA PRO A 102 -24.70 -18.71 26.88
C PRO A 102 -26.17 -18.27 26.69
N ASP A 103 -27.06 -18.76 27.55
CA ASP A 103 -28.48 -18.43 27.47
C ASP A 103 -28.85 -17.08 28.10
N SER A 104 -27.94 -16.51 28.90
CA SER A 104 -28.18 -15.27 29.63
C SER A 104 -28.32 -14.06 28.69
N PRO A 105 -29.08 -13.03 29.09
CA PRO A 105 -29.19 -11.79 28.32
C PRO A 105 -27.83 -11.09 28.17
N TYR A 106 -26.93 -11.20 29.17
CA TYR A 106 -25.60 -10.59 29.14
C TYR A 106 -24.69 -11.24 28.11
N PHE A 107 -24.68 -12.58 28.03
CA PHE A 107 -23.91 -13.30 27.02
C PHE A 107 -24.38 -12.96 25.61
N LYS A 108 -25.70 -13.01 25.37
CA LYS A 108 -26.30 -12.68 24.07
C LYS A 108 -26.04 -11.24 23.66
N ALA A 109 -26.12 -10.30 24.61
CA ALA A 109 -25.77 -8.90 24.40
C ALA A 109 -24.29 -8.73 24.02
N ALA A 110 -23.36 -9.34 24.78
CA ALA A 110 -21.94 -9.30 24.49
C ALA A 110 -21.61 -9.90 23.11
N LYS A 111 -22.26 -11.00 22.73
CA LYS A 111 -22.06 -11.63 21.42
C LYS A 111 -22.48 -10.70 20.27
N LEU A 112 -23.67 -10.09 20.37
CA LEU A 112 -24.15 -9.15 19.36
C LEU A 112 -23.23 -7.93 19.22
N LEU A 113 -22.78 -7.35 20.34
CA LEU A 113 -21.89 -6.19 20.32
C LEU A 113 -20.50 -6.56 19.78
N SER A 114 -19.96 -7.71 20.17
CA SER A 114 -18.69 -8.23 19.66
C SER A 114 -18.74 -8.43 18.14
N ASP A 115 -19.80 -9.01 17.59
CA ASP A 115 -19.90 -9.25 16.14
C ASP A 115 -19.93 -7.93 15.35
N VAL A 116 -20.63 -6.91 15.87
CA VAL A 116 -20.63 -5.57 15.26
C VAL A 116 -19.26 -4.91 15.38
N PHE A 117 -18.63 -5.04 16.55
CA PHE A 117 -17.31 -4.48 16.82
C PHE A 117 -16.24 -5.09 15.91
N GLU A 118 -16.11 -6.42 15.86
CA GLU A 118 -15.08 -7.09 15.06
C GLU A 118 -15.23 -6.79 13.56
N LYS A 119 -16.47 -6.78 13.03
CA LYS A 119 -16.71 -6.41 11.63
C LYS A 119 -16.23 -4.98 11.31
N LYS A 120 -16.48 -4.04 12.22
CA LYS A 120 -16.06 -2.64 12.03
C LYS A 120 -14.58 -2.42 12.33
N LEU A 121 -14.02 -3.19 13.26
CA LEU A 121 -12.60 -3.17 13.53
C LEU A 121 -11.81 -3.69 12.32
N GLU A 122 -12.25 -4.75 11.65
CA GLU A 122 -11.61 -5.25 10.42
C GLU A 122 -11.59 -4.20 9.30
N GLU A 123 -12.69 -3.44 9.14
CA GLU A 123 -12.73 -2.30 8.21
C GLU A 123 -11.70 -1.22 8.59
N LEU A 124 -11.58 -0.90 9.88
CA LEU A 124 -10.62 0.07 10.41
C LEU A 124 -9.17 -0.40 10.30
N GLU A 125 -8.88 -1.65 10.63
CA GLU A 125 -7.57 -2.30 10.50
C GLU A 125 -7.13 -2.26 9.04
N ARG A 126 -7.99 -2.67 8.09
CA ARG A 126 -7.68 -2.59 6.66
C ARG A 126 -7.44 -1.16 6.17
N GLU A 127 -8.21 -0.19 6.65
CA GLU A 127 -7.98 1.22 6.32
C GLU A 127 -6.66 1.75 6.91
N ALA A 128 -6.33 1.35 8.13
CA ALA A 128 -5.08 1.72 8.80
C ALA A 128 -3.87 1.04 8.15
N GLU A 129 -3.99 -0.22 7.73
CA GLU A 129 -3.00 -0.95 6.94
C GLU A 129 -2.77 -0.27 5.58
N ASN A 130 -3.84 0.12 4.89
CA ASN A 130 -3.74 0.86 3.63
C ASN A 130 -3.10 2.24 3.82
N ALA A 131 -3.47 2.97 4.88
CA ALA A 131 -2.86 4.25 5.22
C ALA A 131 -1.38 4.11 5.64
N SER A 132 -1.04 3.07 6.40
CA SER A 132 0.33 2.77 6.83
C SER A 132 1.21 2.30 5.67
N THR A 133 0.65 1.56 4.72
CA THR A 133 1.33 1.19 3.45
C THR A 133 1.62 2.43 2.59
N LEU A 134 0.81 3.48 2.72
CA LEU A 134 1.01 4.78 2.09
C LEU A 134 2.02 5.68 2.87
N GLN A 135 2.32 5.38 4.14
CA GLN A 135 3.18 6.16 5.05
C GLN A 135 4.53 5.48 5.43
N VAL A 136 5.20 4.77 4.53
CA VAL A 136 6.63 4.45 4.73
C VAL A 136 7.46 5.69 4.36
N ASP A 137 8.32 6.16 5.26
CA ASP A 137 9.26 7.27 5.04
C ASP A 137 10.00 7.07 3.72
N SER A 138 10.14 8.14 2.93
CA SER A 138 10.75 8.05 1.60
C SER A 138 12.15 7.45 1.65
N MET A 139 12.91 7.69 2.74
CA MET A 139 14.23 7.10 2.94
C MET A 139 14.18 5.62 3.31
N GLU A 140 13.16 5.17 4.05
CA GLU A 140 12.96 3.75 4.33
C GLU A 140 12.51 2.98 3.07
N ARG A 141 11.70 3.61 2.20
CA ARG A 141 11.42 3.06 0.85
C ARG A 141 12.68 2.99 -0.01
N CYS A 142 13.57 3.99 0.06
CA CYS A 142 14.86 3.97 -0.61
C CYS A 142 15.75 2.82 -0.09
N ASN A 143 15.73 2.55 1.21
CA ASN A 143 16.48 1.43 1.81
C ASN A 143 16.00 0.07 1.28
N LEU A 144 14.68 -0.14 1.22
CA LEU A 144 14.10 -1.37 0.65
C LEU A 144 14.42 -1.51 -0.85
N LEU A 145 14.34 -0.42 -1.61
CA LEU A 145 14.74 -0.41 -3.01
C LEU A 145 16.22 -0.79 -3.18
N LEU A 146 17.11 -0.22 -2.37
CA LEU A 146 18.53 -0.53 -2.40
C LEU A 146 18.82 -2.00 -2.05
N ALA A 147 18.14 -2.54 -1.04
CA ALA A 147 18.26 -3.93 -0.65
C ALA A 147 17.89 -4.87 -1.81
N ASP A 148 16.82 -4.57 -2.52
CA ASP A 148 16.39 -5.36 -3.67
C ASP A 148 17.33 -5.21 -4.87
N MET A 149 17.89 -4.02 -5.10
CA MET A 149 18.93 -3.83 -6.12
C MET A 149 20.15 -4.69 -5.82
N LYS A 150 20.60 -4.75 -4.56
CA LYS A 150 21.71 -5.62 -4.12
C LYS A 150 21.36 -7.11 -4.22
N ALA A 151 20.10 -7.49 -3.98
CA ALA A 151 19.65 -8.88 -4.10
C ALA A 151 19.55 -9.34 -5.57
N ASN A 152 19.39 -8.42 -6.53
CA ASN A 152 19.35 -8.76 -7.94
C ASN A 152 20.66 -9.45 -8.37
N PRO A 153 20.62 -10.65 -9.00
CA PRO A 153 21.82 -11.35 -9.46
C PRO A 153 22.69 -10.54 -10.42
N LEU A 154 22.10 -9.69 -11.24
CA LEU A 154 22.81 -8.85 -12.21
C LEU A 154 23.63 -7.73 -11.54
N SER A 155 23.38 -7.44 -10.25
CA SER A 155 24.04 -6.34 -9.55
C SER A 155 25.45 -6.66 -9.06
N GLU A 156 25.92 -7.91 -9.18
CA GLU A 156 27.13 -8.42 -8.52
C GLU A 156 28.34 -7.50 -8.66
N TRP A 157 28.66 -7.05 -9.89
CA TRP A 157 29.81 -6.18 -10.19
C TRP A 157 29.68 -4.74 -9.68
N PHE A 158 28.52 -4.36 -9.16
CA PHE A 158 28.20 -3.00 -8.70
C PHE A 158 27.98 -2.93 -7.20
N ARG A 159 28.15 -4.04 -6.47
CA ARG A 159 27.88 -4.12 -5.02
C ARG A 159 28.96 -3.50 -4.16
N GLU A 160 30.19 -3.50 -4.63
CA GLU A 160 31.37 -2.99 -3.93
C GLU A 160 32.17 -2.06 -4.86
N PRO A 161 33.03 -1.19 -4.30
CA PRO A 161 33.88 -0.32 -5.11
C PRO A 161 34.72 -1.12 -6.12
N VAL A 162 34.90 -0.56 -7.31
CA VAL A 162 35.76 -1.18 -8.35
C VAL A 162 37.20 -1.19 -7.85
N ASP A 163 37.78 -2.38 -7.68
CA ASP A 163 39.20 -2.59 -7.38
C ASP A 163 40.05 -2.37 -8.65
N HIS A 164 40.18 -1.10 -9.05
CA HIS A 164 40.91 -0.72 -10.25
C HIS A 164 42.41 -1.05 -10.16
N GLU A 165 42.98 -1.16 -8.96
CA GLU A 165 44.38 -1.55 -8.77
C GLU A 165 44.57 -3.05 -9.01
N GLY A 166 43.75 -3.90 -8.37
CA GLY A 166 43.77 -5.35 -8.56
C GLY A 166 43.47 -5.76 -10.00
N LEU A 167 42.58 -5.01 -10.67
CA LEU A 167 42.22 -5.20 -12.08
C LEU A 167 43.17 -4.49 -13.06
N ARG A 168 44.16 -3.72 -12.57
CA ARG A 168 45.14 -2.96 -13.37
C ARG A 168 44.52 -1.95 -14.34
N LEU A 169 43.38 -1.36 -13.95
CA LEU A 169 42.67 -0.31 -14.68
C LEU A 169 43.29 1.06 -14.36
N THR A 170 44.50 1.32 -14.87
CA THR A 170 45.32 2.50 -14.52
C THR A 170 44.74 3.86 -14.94
N ASP A 171 43.72 3.87 -15.79
CA ASP A 171 43.02 5.05 -16.28
C ASP A 171 41.64 5.24 -15.63
N TYR A 172 41.17 4.30 -14.80
CA TYR A 172 39.81 4.32 -14.26
C TYR A 172 39.47 5.64 -13.55
N LEU A 173 40.31 6.08 -12.61
CA LEU A 173 40.10 7.35 -11.89
C LEU A 173 40.37 8.60 -12.74
N LYS A 174 40.94 8.46 -13.94
CA LYS A 174 41.09 9.56 -14.90
C LYS A 174 39.82 9.75 -15.72
N VAL A 175 39.10 8.65 -15.97
CA VAL A 175 37.84 8.63 -16.73
C VAL A 175 36.63 8.87 -15.82
N ILE A 176 36.63 8.25 -14.64
CA ILE A 176 35.53 8.30 -13.67
C ILE A 176 35.86 9.27 -12.54
N ALA A 177 35.18 10.42 -12.58
CA ALA A 177 35.41 11.51 -11.63
C ALA A 177 34.93 11.18 -10.20
N THR A 178 33.78 10.53 -10.08
CA THR A 178 33.17 10.18 -8.78
C THR A 178 32.78 8.72 -8.78
N PRO A 179 33.65 7.80 -8.32
CA PRO A 179 33.31 6.39 -8.17
C PRO A 179 32.13 6.21 -7.20
N MET A 180 31.25 5.25 -7.50
CA MET A 180 30.09 4.91 -6.67
C MET A 180 29.70 3.45 -6.87
N ASP A 181 29.16 2.83 -5.83
CA ASP A 181 28.71 1.44 -5.79
C ASP A 181 27.56 1.27 -4.76
N LEU A 182 26.80 0.18 -4.84
CA LEU A 182 25.63 -0.04 -3.99
C LEU A 182 26.01 -0.20 -2.51
N GLY A 183 27.21 -0.68 -2.20
CA GLY A 183 27.75 -0.79 -0.85
C GLY A 183 28.05 0.58 -0.24
N THR A 184 28.65 1.47 -1.02
CA THR A 184 28.86 2.88 -0.64
C THR A 184 27.54 3.61 -0.46
N VAL A 185 26.58 3.46 -1.38
CA VAL A 185 25.21 4.03 -1.23
C VAL A 185 24.55 3.53 0.06
N HIS A 186 24.69 2.24 0.37
CA HIS A 186 24.14 1.67 1.60
C HIS A 186 24.76 2.30 2.86
N LYS A 187 26.09 2.44 2.92
CA LYS A 187 26.79 3.10 4.02
C LYS A 187 26.39 4.57 4.18
N LYS A 188 26.18 5.30 3.06
CA LYS A 188 25.69 6.69 3.07
C LYS A 188 24.26 6.77 3.63
N LEU A 189 23.41 5.82 3.26
CA LEU A 189 22.03 5.72 3.76
C LEU A 189 21.97 5.40 5.26
N GLU A 190 22.75 4.42 5.75
CA GLU A 190 22.84 4.09 7.19
C GLU A 190 23.34 5.26 8.05
N ARG A 191 24.21 6.11 7.48
CA ARG A 191 24.76 7.29 8.16
C ARG A 191 23.89 8.54 7.97
N ALA A 192 22.70 8.41 7.40
CA ALA A 192 21.77 9.51 7.10
C ALA A 192 22.43 10.67 6.32
N GLN A 193 23.28 10.35 5.34
CA GLN A 193 24.00 11.35 4.53
C GLN A 193 23.22 11.84 3.31
N TYR A 194 21.99 11.37 3.12
CA TYR A 194 21.07 11.83 2.09
C TYR A 194 20.04 12.75 2.72
N LEU A 195 19.88 13.95 2.18
CA LEU A 195 18.88 14.92 2.64
C LEU A 195 17.51 14.64 2.01
N SER A 196 17.49 13.92 0.88
CA SER A 196 16.28 13.58 0.13
C SER A 196 16.41 12.23 -0.61
N ALA A 197 15.28 11.67 -1.02
CA ALA A 197 15.22 10.49 -1.89
C ALA A 197 15.90 10.75 -3.25
N ASP A 198 15.89 11.99 -3.74
CA ASP A 198 16.58 12.37 -4.98
C ASP A 198 18.11 12.38 -4.83
N ASP A 199 18.64 12.76 -3.65
CA ASP A 199 20.08 12.65 -3.38
C ASP A 199 20.54 11.18 -3.41
N PHE A 200 19.73 10.29 -2.81
CA PHE A 200 19.94 8.85 -2.90
C PHE A 200 19.89 8.36 -4.35
N ALA A 201 18.88 8.77 -5.12
CA ALA A 201 18.75 8.37 -6.51
C ALA A 201 19.87 8.89 -7.40
N GLY A 202 20.40 10.09 -7.10
CA GLY A 202 21.57 10.65 -7.76
C GLY A 202 22.77 9.71 -7.71
N ASP A 203 23.08 9.19 -6.52
CA ASP A 203 24.20 8.25 -6.36
C ASP A 203 23.92 6.89 -7.02
N VAL A 204 22.70 6.35 -6.95
CA VAL A 204 22.38 5.08 -7.61
C VAL A 204 22.48 5.21 -9.13
N ARG A 205 21.98 6.31 -9.71
CA ARG A 205 22.12 6.61 -11.14
C ARG A 205 23.59 6.74 -11.56
N LEU A 206 24.42 7.33 -10.70
CA LEU A 206 25.85 7.51 -10.94
C LEU A 206 26.59 6.16 -11.09
N ILE A 207 26.18 5.11 -10.37
CA ILE A 207 26.73 3.75 -10.53
C ILE A 207 26.60 3.29 -11.99
N TRP A 208 25.38 3.39 -12.54
CA TRP A 208 25.09 2.95 -13.90
C TRP A 208 25.77 3.84 -14.94
N GLN A 209 25.75 5.15 -14.71
CA GLN A 209 26.37 6.12 -15.60
C GLN A 209 27.88 5.89 -15.68
N ASN A 210 28.57 5.69 -14.55
CA ASN A 210 29.99 5.40 -14.52
C ASN A 210 30.34 4.11 -15.27
N ALA A 211 29.53 3.07 -15.11
CA ALA A 211 29.74 1.81 -15.81
C ALA A 211 29.65 1.97 -17.34
N ILE A 212 28.67 2.73 -17.83
CA ILE A 212 28.49 3.04 -19.24
C ILE A 212 29.59 3.97 -19.76
N THR A 213 29.98 4.98 -18.97
CA THR A 213 31.05 5.91 -19.34
C THR A 213 32.39 5.22 -19.50
N TYR A 214 32.75 4.31 -18.59
CA TYR A 214 34.02 3.59 -18.66
C TYR A 214 34.00 2.47 -19.71
N ASN A 215 32.91 1.69 -19.79
CA ASN A 215 32.87 0.46 -20.59
C ASN A 215 32.14 0.60 -21.93
N SER A 216 31.50 1.74 -22.23
CA SER A 216 30.52 1.94 -23.31
C SER A 216 29.19 1.20 -23.11
N SER A 217 28.11 1.74 -23.72
CA SER A 217 26.74 1.20 -23.61
C SER A 217 26.54 -0.14 -24.33
N SER A 218 27.40 -0.49 -25.29
CA SER A 218 27.34 -1.76 -26.03
C SER A 218 28.13 -2.89 -25.37
N SER A 219 28.94 -2.59 -24.35
CA SER A 219 29.62 -3.62 -23.57
C SER A 219 28.68 -4.41 -22.69
N MET A 220 29.10 -5.60 -22.25
CA MET A 220 28.36 -6.41 -21.28
C MET A 220 28.01 -5.59 -20.02
N PHE A 221 28.96 -4.85 -19.47
CA PHE A 221 28.75 -4.02 -18.28
C PHE A 221 27.78 -2.87 -18.55
N GLY A 222 27.88 -2.22 -19.72
CA GLY A 222 26.96 -1.13 -20.11
C GLY A 222 25.52 -1.60 -20.35
N VAL A 223 25.35 -2.78 -20.96
CA VAL A 223 24.03 -3.41 -21.15
C VAL A 223 23.42 -3.78 -19.80
N VAL A 224 24.17 -4.43 -18.91
CA VAL A 224 23.68 -4.79 -17.56
C VAL A 224 23.36 -3.54 -16.74
N ALA A 225 24.20 -2.51 -16.78
CA ALA A 225 23.95 -1.23 -16.12
C ALA A 225 22.66 -0.57 -16.64
N SER A 226 22.39 -0.62 -17.94
CA SER A 226 21.15 -0.10 -18.52
C SER A 226 19.90 -0.85 -18.03
N ILE A 227 19.98 -2.18 -17.93
CA ILE A 227 18.88 -3.00 -17.38
C ILE A 227 18.61 -2.63 -15.92
N LEU A 228 19.66 -2.55 -15.10
CA LEU A 228 19.54 -2.17 -13.69
C LEU A 228 19.03 -0.74 -13.51
N ALA A 229 19.44 0.19 -14.38
CA ALA A 229 18.92 1.55 -14.40
C ALA A 229 17.42 1.57 -14.70
N THR A 230 16.94 0.83 -15.69
CA THR A 230 15.49 0.73 -15.99
C THR A 230 14.70 0.15 -14.81
N ILE A 231 15.23 -0.91 -14.18
CA ILE A 231 14.60 -1.50 -12.97
C ILE A 231 14.55 -0.48 -11.84
N PHE A 232 15.65 0.25 -11.62
CA PHE A 232 15.75 1.28 -10.60
C PHE A 232 14.75 2.41 -10.85
N GLU A 233 14.73 3.02 -12.04
CA GLU A 233 13.83 4.14 -12.35
C GLU A 233 12.35 3.75 -12.25
N ARG A 234 11.98 2.54 -12.70
CA ARG A 234 10.62 2.05 -12.55
C ARG A 234 10.20 2.00 -11.08
N ARG A 235 11.08 1.54 -10.20
CA ARG A 235 10.78 1.37 -8.78
C ARG A 235 10.92 2.67 -7.99
N PHE A 236 11.92 3.49 -8.30
CA PHE A 236 12.08 4.82 -7.71
C PHE A 236 10.95 5.76 -8.11
N GLY A 237 10.42 5.61 -9.34
CA GLY A 237 9.20 6.27 -9.79
C GLY A 237 7.98 5.96 -8.92
N LEU A 238 7.89 4.76 -8.32
CA LEU A 238 6.82 4.45 -7.36
C LEU A 238 7.01 5.15 -6.01
N ILE A 239 8.26 5.39 -5.60
CA ILE A 239 8.59 6.12 -4.37
C ILE A 239 8.24 7.61 -4.54
N THR A 240 8.58 8.20 -5.69
CA THR A 240 8.33 9.63 -5.98
C THR A 240 6.87 9.90 -6.37
N ARG A 241 6.20 9.02 -7.12
CA ARG A 241 4.75 9.14 -7.39
C ARG A 241 3.90 8.98 -6.13
N ALA A 242 4.34 8.17 -5.17
CA ALA A 242 3.70 8.08 -3.84
C ALA A 242 3.95 9.32 -2.97
N ALA A 243 5.06 10.05 -3.19
CA ALA A 243 5.38 11.29 -2.48
C ALA A 243 4.74 12.56 -3.10
N SER A 244 4.45 12.55 -4.41
CA SER A 244 3.85 13.70 -5.12
C SER A 244 2.31 13.72 -5.15
N LEU A 245 1.65 12.68 -4.62
CA LEU A 245 0.20 12.61 -4.53
C LEU A 245 -0.25 12.99 -3.11
N GLU A 246 -0.69 14.23 -2.92
CA GLU A 246 -1.57 14.53 -1.78
C GLU A 246 -2.88 13.73 -1.93
N PRO A 247 -3.27 12.90 -0.96
CA PRO A 247 -4.51 12.14 -1.06
C PRO A 247 -5.69 13.08 -0.81
N GLY A 248 -6.39 13.51 -1.87
CA GLY A 248 -7.69 14.16 -1.69
C GLY A 248 -8.26 15.05 -2.79
N ARG A 249 -7.58 15.34 -3.90
CA ARG A 249 -8.22 16.02 -5.03
C ARG A 249 -8.56 15.02 -6.14
N PRO A 250 -9.85 14.71 -6.38
CA PRO A 250 -10.27 14.35 -7.73
C PRO A 250 -9.80 15.47 -8.66
N MET A 251 -9.15 15.13 -9.78
CA MET A 251 -8.97 16.09 -10.85
C MET A 251 -10.38 16.59 -11.20
N PRO A 252 -10.70 17.90 -11.03
CA PRO A 252 -12.04 18.38 -11.34
C PRO A 252 -12.33 18.01 -12.80
N ASP A 253 -13.52 17.44 -13.07
CA ASP A 253 -13.97 17.18 -14.43
C ASP A 253 -13.74 18.46 -15.25
N ARG A 254 -12.79 18.40 -16.19
CA ARG A 254 -12.52 19.55 -17.05
C ARG A 254 -13.72 19.68 -17.98
N PRO A 255 -14.43 20.82 -18.02
CA PRO A 255 -15.54 21.00 -18.94
C PRO A 255 -15.07 20.71 -20.37
N GLY A 256 -15.71 19.75 -21.05
CA GLY A 256 -15.30 19.30 -22.39
C GLY A 256 -14.31 18.12 -22.41
N TRP A 257 -14.15 17.38 -21.31
CA TRP A 257 -13.34 16.15 -21.22
C TRP A 257 -14.15 14.96 -20.70
N PRO A 258 -13.75 13.70 -20.98
CA PRO A 258 -14.47 12.51 -20.54
C PRO A 258 -14.46 12.38 -19.01
N THR A 259 -15.63 12.15 -18.43
CA THR A 259 -15.79 11.87 -16.99
C THR A 259 -15.16 10.53 -16.61
N PHE A 260 -14.85 10.34 -15.33
CA PHE A 260 -14.36 9.06 -14.81
C PHE A 260 -15.22 7.86 -15.22
N LEU A 261 -16.55 7.98 -15.16
CA LEU A 261 -17.45 6.90 -15.53
C LEU A 261 -17.41 6.58 -17.03
N GLN A 262 -17.19 7.59 -17.88
CA GLN A 262 -16.99 7.41 -19.32
C GLN A 262 -15.65 6.71 -19.59
N LYS A 263 -14.56 7.17 -18.98
CA LYS A 263 -13.22 6.56 -19.09
C LYS A 263 -13.22 5.09 -18.66
N LYS A 264 -13.90 4.78 -17.55
CA LYS A 264 -14.10 3.40 -17.08
C LYS A 264 -14.83 2.53 -18.11
N ARG A 265 -15.93 3.04 -18.68
CA ARG A 265 -16.67 2.33 -19.74
C ARG A 265 -15.82 2.10 -20.99
N PHE A 266 -15.02 3.08 -21.40
CA PHE A 266 -14.10 2.93 -22.53
C PHE A 266 -13.09 1.81 -22.28
N TYR A 267 -12.45 1.80 -21.10
CA TYR A 267 -11.55 0.73 -20.68
C TYR A 267 -12.22 -0.66 -20.74
N ASP A 268 -13.41 -0.81 -20.17
CA ASP A 268 -14.17 -2.08 -20.14
C ASP A 268 -14.51 -2.60 -21.55
N VAL A 269 -14.58 -1.72 -22.53
CA VAL A 269 -14.92 -2.03 -23.92
C VAL A 269 -13.65 -2.33 -24.73
N CYS A 270 -12.56 -1.59 -24.50
CA CYS A 270 -11.25 -1.82 -25.11
C CYS A 270 -10.63 -3.17 -24.71
N THR A 271 -10.82 -3.62 -23.47
CA THR A 271 -10.33 -4.94 -23.00
C THR A 271 -10.91 -6.14 -23.76
N LYS A 272 -12.00 -5.93 -24.51
CA LYS A 272 -12.68 -6.97 -25.31
C LYS A 272 -12.27 -6.96 -26.79
N LEU A 273 -11.41 -6.03 -27.20
CA LEU A 273 -10.96 -5.92 -28.59
C LEU A 273 -9.88 -6.95 -28.93
N THR A 274 -9.77 -7.27 -30.22
CA THR A 274 -8.65 -8.08 -30.73
C THR A 274 -7.39 -7.22 -30.86
N LEU A 275 -6.21 -7.85 -30.87
CA LEU A 275 -4.94 -7.12 -31.07
C LEU A 275 -4.90 -6.29 -32.37
N PRO A 276 -5.42 -6.76 -33.53
CA PRO A 276 -5.58 -5.91 -34.71
C PRO A 276 -6.48 -4.70 -34.49
N ASP A 277 -7.60 -4.86 -33.77
CA ASP A 277 -8.50 -3.73 -33.47
C ASP A 277 -7.83 -2.74 -32.49
N LEU A 278 -7.08 -3.22 -31.49
CA LEU A 278 -6.30 -2.36 -30.59
C LEU A 278 -5.25 -1.56 -31.34
N ASN A 279 -4.55 -2.18 -32.30
CA ASN A 279 -3.56 -1.48 -33.13
C ASN A 279 -4.20 -0.39 -34.00
N GLU A 280 -5.39 -0.64 -34.57
CA GLU A 280 -6.12 0.37 -35.34
C GLU A 280 -6.65 1.50 -34.43
N MET A 281 -7.09 1.17 -33.21
CA MET A 281 -7.52 2.15 -32.21
C MET A 281 -6.35 3.08 -31.83
N VAL A 282 -5.19 2.50 -31.52
CA VAL A 282 -3.96 3.25 -31.22
C VAL A 282 -3.58 4.16 -32.39
N ARG A 283 -3.69 3.68 -33.63
CA ARG A 283 -3.43 4.50 -34.84
C ARG A 283 -4.37 5.70 -34.95
N GLN A 284 -5.65 5.52 -34.61
CA GLN A 284 -6.63 6.61 -34.60
C GLN A 284 -6.34 7.63 -33.49
N VAL A 285 -5.92 7.18 -32.31
CA VAL A 285 -5.50 8.06 -31.21
C VAL A 285 -4.26 8.85 -31.61
N GLN A 286 -3.25 8.20 -32.21
CA GLN A 286 -2.04 8.86 -32.70
C GLN A 286 -2.31 9.94 -33.75
N GLN A 287 -3.37 9.78 -34.56
CA GLN A 287 -3.76 10.78 -35.57
C GLN A 287 -4.56 11.95 -34.98
N SER A 288 -5.39 11.69 -33.97
CA SER A 288 -6.36 12.67 -33.46
C SER A 288 -5.86 13.39 -32.20
N CYS A 289 -5.05 12.71 -31.39
CA CYS A 289 -4.57 13.19 -30.09
C CYS A 289 -3.18 12.63 -29.77
N GLN A 290 -2.13 13.18 -30.39
CA GLN A 290 -0.75 12.69 -30.22
C GLN A 290 -0.26 12.73 -28.77
N GLY A 291 -0.73 13.70 -27.98
CA GLY A 291 -0.36 13.84 -26.56
C GLY A 291 -0.86 12.70 -25.67
N ALA A 292 -1.88 11.97 -26.10
CA ALA A 292 -2.44 10.83 -25.38
C ALA A 292 -1.72 9.51 -25.68
N VAL A 293 -0.62 9.52 -26.44
CA VAL A 293 0.08 8.30 -26.85
C VAL A 293 1.54 8.35 -26.46
N GLN A 294 1.95 7.41 -25.62
CA GLN A 294 3.33 7.23 -25.20
C GLN A 294 3.92 5.98 -25.84
N LEU A 295 5.08 6.14 -26.49
CA LEU A 295 5.84 5.03 -27.07
C LEU A 295 6.65 4.36 -25.95
N CYS A 296 6.17 3.22 -25.47
CA CYS A 296 6.78 2.47 -24.37
C CYS A 296 7.73 1.37 -24.88
N GLY A 297 8.50 1.65 -25.94
CA GLY A 297 9.49 0.73 -26.52
C GLY A 297 9.34 0.55 -28.03
N GLN A 298 10.01 -0.46 -28.61
CA GLN A 298 10.01 -0.70 -30.06
C GLN A 298 8.70 -1.31 -30.60
N LYS A 299 7.85 -1.89 -29.76
CA LYS A 299 6.60 -2.58 -30.15
C LYS A 299 5.42 -2.36 -29.19
N GLU A 300 5.57 -1.52 -28.18
CA GLU A 300 4.55 -1.27 -27.16
C GLU A 300 4.17 0.20 -27.18
N VAL A 301 2.86 0.44 -27.21
CA VAL A 301 2.28 1.78 -27.25
C VAL A 301 1.27 1.87 -26.12
N GLU A 302 1.45 2.85 -25.25
CA GLU A 302 0.53 3.14 -24.15
C GLU A 302 -0.35 4.32 -24.57
N VAL A 303 -1.66 4.19 -24.35
CA VAL A 303 -2.62 5.27 -24.58
C VAL A 303 -3.07 5.78 -23.24
N ASP A 304 -2.70 7.02 -22.93
CA ASP A 304 -3.19 7.72 -21.74
C ASP A 304 -4.61 8.24 -22.00
N VAL A 305 -5.58 7.52 -21.44
CA VAL A 305 -7.01 7.86 -21.55
C VAL A 305 -7.33 9.17 -20.85
N ASP A 306 -6.49 9.62 -19.90
CA ASP A 306 -6.68 10.88 -19.20
C ASP A 306 -6.34 12.10 -20.06
N GLU A 307 -5.51 11.91 -21.09
CA GLU A 307 -5.10 12.92 -22.07
C GLU A 307 -5.96 12.91 -23.36
N LEU A 308 -6.97 12.04 -23.46
CA LEU A 308 -7.93 12.04 -24.56
C LEU A 308 -8.93 13.20 -24.45
N ASP A 309 -8.94 14.09 -25.44
CA ASP A 309 -10.01 15.07 -25.59
C ASP A 309 -11.37 14.39 -25.85
N MET A 310 -12.48 15.08 -25.53
CA MET A 310 -13.82 14.49 -25.60
C MET A 310 -14.28 14.17 -27.03
N GLU A 311 -13.77 14.88 -28.05
CA GLU A 311 -14.13 14.63 -29.45
C GLU A 311 -13.50 13.31 -29.92
N THR A 312 -12.21 13.14 -29.67
CA THR A 312 -11.45 11.92 -29.92
C THR A 312 -12.03 10.76 -29.13
N PHE A 313 -12.31 10.96 -27.84
CA PHE A 313 -12.92 9.95 -26.98
C PHE A 313 -14.26 9.45 -27.52
N ASN A 314 -15.16 10.34 -27.93
CA ASN A 314 -16.47 9.96 -28.47
C ASN A 314 -16.35 9.19 -29.80
N LYS A 315 -15.45 9.61 -30.69
CA LYS A 315 -15.16 8.92 -31.96
C LYS A 315 -14.67 7.50 -31.69
N LEU A 316 -13.72 7.34 -30.77
CA LEU A 316 -13.18 6.03 -30.39
C LEU A 316 -14.25 5.16 -29.75
N MET A 317 -15.01 5.66 -28.78
CA MET A 317 -16.12 4.94 -28.16
C MET A 317 -17.13 4.41 -29.20
N SER A 318 -17.52 5.25 -30.17
CA SER A 318 -18.42 4.83 -31.25
C SER A 318 -17.81 3.72 -32.11
N TRP A 319 -16.53 3.87 -32.49
CA TRP A 319 -15.82 2.90 -33.31
C TRP A 319 -15.66 1.56 -32.59
N VAL A 320 -15.24 1.55 -31.32
CA VAL A 320 -15.05 0.33 -30.54
C VAL A 320 -16.37 -0.43 -30.39
N ASN A 321 -17.49 0.28 -30.19
CA ASN A 321 -18.80 -0.36 -30.08
C ASN A 321 -19.23 -1.09 -31.37
N THR A 322 -18.83 -0.61 -32.56
CA THR A 322 -19.13 -1.32 -33.83
C THR A 322 -18.35 -2.61 -34.03
N ARG A 323 -17.29 -2.82 -33.24
CA ARG A 323 -16.39 -4.00 -33.33
C ARG A 323 -16.77 -5.12 -32.36
N GLN A 324 -17.74 -4.88 -31.47
CA GLN A 324 -18.27 -5.92 -30.59
C GLN A 324 -19.19 -6.86 -31.39
N LYS A 325 -18.86 -8.17 -31.43
CA LYS A 325 -19.75 -9.17 -32.05
C LYS A 325 -21.04 -9.31 -31.23
N PRO A 326 -22.23 -9.46 -31.86
CA PRO A 326 -23.44 -9.79 -31.11
C PRO A 326 -23.32 -11.19 -30.51
N VAL A 327 -23.54 -11.29 -29.19
CA VAL A 327 -23.58 -12.56 -28.48
C VAL A 327 -24.81 -13.34 -28.95
N LYS A 328 -24.62 -14.52 -29.55
CA LYS A 328 -25.72 -15.45 -29.82
C LYS A 328 -26.22 -15.98 -28.48
N SER A 329 -27.50 -15.79 -28.20
CA SER A 329 -28.22 -16.48 -27.13
C SER A 329 -28.37 -17.94 -27.52
N GLU A 330 -27.67 -18.84 -26.84
CA GLU A 330 -27.95 -20.28 -26.92
C GLU A 330 -29.28 -20.56 -26.20
N GLY A 331 -30.19 -21.19 -26.93
CA GLY A 331 -31.46 -21.74 -26.45
C GLY A 331 -31.65 -23.13 -27.04
#